data_AF-A0A9P6R5E8-F1
#
_entry.id   AF-A0A9P6R5E8-F1
#
_cell.length_a   1.000
_cell.length_b   1.000
_cell.length_c   1.000
_cell.angle_alpha   90.00
_cell.angle_beta   90.00
_cell.angle_gamma   90.00
#
_symmetry.space_group_name_H-M   'P 1'
#
loop_
_entity.id
_entity.type
_entity.pdbx_description
1 polymer ?
#
loop_
_entity_poly.entity_id
_entity_poly.type
_entity_poly.pdbx_seq_one_letter_code
_entity_poly.pdbx_strand_id
1 'polypeptide(L)'
;SFDKDASRYHATVYKRMREEVLTKANSMLESYFVGQLKNLHKNAVSMFSTQLQLALKDDSAEFASVAAMANKEASDFFLRGAKAIKLDETDWGYEEEQYQLEHDLQELTTEQREKELTKMQMILEKHLKKELDEPIKLALDKPGPGMWGRVITIYHRTIDDAEALLRKKARTFELNEKEQGELVVNLRRQGWVLMTMKVQEESVDGLILYKLLSRFEDKFQRDEQGLPRVWKPEDDIDTPFRKARDETIELVSLYAWIDNLDPATGHRFTLESSDDFDFDQSLNVLSETRQQELVTQFKRKVDASYVEAKRSVVATQAKVPHWVGVALLVLGWNEFMAVLTNPLYLSMTVVVGLPVAALWYLNMLGMVQTIGWKVYDQVMIVGREKLKEVVHPSEPVAVRLQSNYRTSAEEDNEDGSHMLRHRNSARSLNQSGSSGNRRHSSEDDQGIELSAFEENKDKKIL
;
A
#
# COMPACT_ATOMS: atom_id res chain seq x y z
N SER A 1 -14.08 -69.19 49.21
CA SER A 1 -13.50 -69.65 50.48
C SER A 1 -14.56 -69.82 51.55
N PHE A 2 -15.17 -68.73 52.03
CA PHE A 2 -16.19 -68.71 53.10
C PHE A 2 -17.19 -69.89 53.09
N ASP A 3 -17.87 -70.13 51.96
CA ASP A 3 -18.88 -71.19 51.84
C ASP A 3 -18.37 -72.62 52.11
N LYS A 4 -17.07 -72.89 51.92
CA LYS A 4 -16.44 -74.20 52.20
C LYS A 4 -16.36 -74.51 53.70
N ASP A 5 -16.15 -73.48 54.50
CA ASP A 5 -15.89 -73.61 55.94
C ASP A 5 -17.15 -73.30 56.77
N ALA A 6 -17.96 -72.33 56.31
CA ALA A 6 -19.16 -71.85 57.01
C ALA A 6 -20.43 -72.67 56.76
N SER A 7 -20.51 -73.46 55.69
CA SER A 7 -21.69 -74.29 55.34
C SER A 7 -22.00 -75.41 56.34
N ARG A 8 -21.10 -75.69 57.28
CA ARG A 8 -21.25 -76.71 58.34
C ARG A 8 -22.09 -76.23 59.54
N TYR A 9 -22.37 -74.93 59.62
CA TYR A 9 -23.12 -74.31 60.73
C TYR A 9 -24.62 -74.22 60.40
N HIS A 10 -25.45 -73.86 61.40
CA HIS A 10 -26.89 -73.68 61.21
C HIS A 10 -27.21 -72.74 60.04
N ALA A 11 -28.10 -73.19 59.14
CA ALA A 11 -28.40 -72.51 57.88
C ALA A 11 -28.81 -71.02 58.03
N THR A 12 -29.52 -70.67 59.10
CA THR A 12 -29.90 -69.27 59.41
C THR A 12 -28.70 -68.40 59.76
N VAL A 13 -27.78 -68.92 60.58
CA VAL A 13 -26.54 -68.23 60.97
C VAL A 13 -25.60 -68.12 59.78
N TYR A 14 -25.45 -69.21 59.01
CA TYR A 14 -24.65 -69.25 57.79
C TYR A 14 -25.12 -68.19 56.77
N LYS A 15 -26.42 -68.14 56.43
CA LYS A 15 -26.96 -67.14 55.50
C LYS A 15 -26.69 -65.71 55.95
N ARG A 16 -27.00 -65.38 57.21
CA ARG A 16 -26.77 -64.05 57.78
C ARG A 16 -25.30 -63.64 57.74
N MET A 17 -24.39 -64.54 58.10
CA MET A 17 -22.95 -64.25 58.06
C MET A 17 -22.42 -64.15 56.62
N ARG A 18 -23.01 -64.89 55.67
CA ARG A 18 -22.69 -64.78 54.23
C ARG A 18 -23.11 -63.42 53.69
N GLU A 19 -24.31 -62.96 54.02
CA GLU A 19 -24.80 -61.62 53.70
C GLU A 19 -23.88 -60.54 54.30
N GLU A 20 -23.51 -60.63 55.58
CA GLU A 20 -22.63 -59.65 56.23
C GLU A 20 -21.24 -59.57 55.55
N VAL A 21 -20.67 -60.71 55.14
CA VAL A 21 -19.41 -60.75 54.38
C VAL A 21 -19.56 -60.15 52.99
N LEU A 22 -20.66 -60.44 52.29
CA LEU A 22 -20.96 -59.85 50.98
C LEU A 22 -21.17 -58.33 51.07
N THR A 23 -21.94 -57.84 52.05
CA THR A 23 -22.15 -56.39 52.26
C THR A 23 -20.82 -55.67 52.52
N LYS A 24 -19.94 -56.26 53.34
CA LYS A 24 -18.59 -55.70 53.57
C LYS A 24 -17.75 -55.70 52.30
N ALA A 25 -17.68 -56.81 51.58
CA ALA A 25 -16.93 -56.91 50.33
C ALA A 25 -17.43 -55.91 49.27
N ASN A 26 -18.75 -55.80 49.12
CA ASN A 26 -19.39 -54.86 48.20
C ASN A 26 -19.04 -53.41 48.60
N SER A 27 -19.20 -53.02 49.87
CA SER A 27 -18.87 -51.64 50.30
C SER A 27 -17.40 -51.26 50.07
N MET A 28 -16.47 -52.22 50.13
CA MET A 28 -15.07 -51.97 49.80
C MET A 28 -14.88 -51.82 48.27
N LEU A 29 -15.50 -52.69 47.47
CA LEU A 29 -15.39 -52.66 46.01
C LEU A 29 -16.12 -51.47 45.37
N GLU A 30 -17.19 -50.99 45.99
CA GLU A 30 -17.98 -49.82 45.58
C GLU A 30 -17.12 -48.55 45.49
N SER A 31 -16.20 -48.37 46.45
CA SER A 31 -15.24 -47.26 46.42
C SER A 31 -14.32 -47.28 45.19
N TYR A 32 -13.94 -48.48 44.72
CA TYR A 32 -13.18 -48.65 43.48
C TYR A 32 -14.05 -48.47 42.25
N PHE A 33 -15.30 -48.94 42.27
CA PHE A 33 -16.26 -48.75 41.18
C PHE A 33 -16.51 -47.24 40.92
N VAL A 34 -16.83 -46.46 41.95
CA VAL A 34 -16.97 -44.99 41.85
C VAL A 34 -15.66 -44.33 41.38
N GLY A 35 -14.52 -44.79 41.87
CA GLY A 35 -13.20 -44.33 41.40
C GLY A 35 -12.97 -44.58 39.90
N GLN A 36 -13.42 -45.72 39.39
CA GLN A 36 -13.30 -46.04 37.95
C GLN A 36 -14.34 -45.30 37.10
N LEU A 37 -15.57 -45.05 37.58
CA LEU A 37 -16.53 -44.18 36.90
C LEU A 37 -15.95 -42.78 36.67
N LYS A 38 -15.31 -42.19 37.68
CA LYS A 38 -14.65 -40.87 37.56
C LYS A 38 -13.47 -40.87 36.59
N ASN A 39 -12.70 -41.95 36.55
CA ASN A 39 -11.65 -42.12 35.54
C ASN A 39 -12.22 -42.25 34.11
N LEU A 40 -13.31 -43.01 33.94
CA LEU A 40 -14.02 -43.16 32.66
C LEU A 40 -14.62 -41.83 32.19
N HIS A 41 -15.27 -41.08 33.08
CA HIS A 41 -15.79 -39.74 32.82
C HIS A 41 -14.65 -38.84 32.33
N LYS A 42 -13.56 -38.70 33.10
CA LYS A 42 -12.42 -37.84 32.73
C LYS A 42 -11.81 -38.22 31.37
N ASN A 43 -11.72 -39.52 31.07
CA ASN A 43 -11.24 -40.01 29.79
C ASN A 43 -12.23 -39.73 28.64
N ALA A 44 -13.54 -39.83 28.86
CA ALA A 44 -14.57 -39.50 27.89
C ALA A 44 -14.52 -38.00 27.52
N VAL A 45 -14.43 -37.11 28.52
CA VAL A 45 -14.27 -35.66 28.31
C VAL A 45 -12.96 -35.34 27.56
N SER A 46 -11.85 -35.99 27.93
CA SER A 46 -10.57 -35.82 27.23
C SER A 46 -10.64 -36.29 25.76
N MET A 47 -11.35 -37.39 25.50
CA MET A 47 -11.54 -37.93 24.15
C MET A 47 -12.40 -36.98 23.30
N PHE A 48 -13.54 -36.53 23.84
CA PHE A 48 -14.39 -35.53 23.22
C PHE A 48 -13.61 -34.27 22.82
N SER A 49 -12.89 -33.66 23.78
CA SER A 49 -12.12 -32.44 23.53
C SER A 49 -11.05 -32.64 22.46
N THR A 50 -10.35 -33.78 22.46
CA THR A 50 -9.32 -34.11 21.48
C THR A 50 -9.92 -34.32 20.08
N GLN A 51 -11.03 -35.05 19.96
CA GLN A 51 -11.72 -35.28 18.70
C GLN A 51 -12.26 -33.96 18.11
N LEU A 52 -12.92 -33.15 18.93
CA LEU A 52 -13.48 -31.86 18.52
C LEU A 52 -12.37 -30.90 18.05
N GLN A 53 -11.25 -30.81 18.77
CA GLN A 53 -10.09 -30.00 18.37
C GLN A 53 -9.39 -30.50 17.09
N LEU A 54 -9.41 -31.80 16.81
CA LEU A 54 -8.83 -32.35 15.58
C LEU A 54 -9.72 -32.07 14.37
N ALA A 55 -11.02 -32.28 14.50
CA ALA A 55 -12.00 -31.99 13.44
C ALA A 55 -12.12 -30.48 13.15
N LEU A 56 -12.02 -29.62 14.18
CA LEU A 56 -12.01 -28.15 14.02
C LEU A 56 -10.77 -27.57 13.31
N LYS A 57 -9.81 -28.41 12.89
CA LYS A 57 -8.71 -28.03 12.00
C LYS A 57 -9.03 -28.19 10.52
N ASP A 58 -10.12 -28.90 10.19
CA ASP A 58 -10.58 -29.08 8.83
C ASP A 58 -11.70 -28.05 8.53
N ASP A 59 -11.42 -27.11 7.63
CA ASP A 59 -12.36 -26.07 7.21
C ASP A 59 -13.63 -26.63 6.53
N SER A 60 -13.66 -27.92 6.19
CA SER A 60 -14.84 -28.60 5.62
C SER A 60 -15.75 -29.25 6.67
N ALA A 61 -15.31 -29.38 7.92
CA ALA A 61 -16.05 -30.10 8.95
C ALA A 61 -17.17 -29.26 9.58
N GLU A 62 -18.39 -29.79 9.61
CA GLU A 62 -19.53 -29.08 10.17
C GLU A 62 -19.60 -29.24 11.70
N PHE A 63 -19.44 -28.15 12.45
CA PHE A 63 -19.32 -28.16 13.92
C PHE A 63 -20.44 -28.95 14.60
N ALA A 64 -21.70 -28.73 14.25
CA ALA A 64 -22.82 -29.45 14.84
C ALA A 64 -22.73 -30.98 14.62
N SER A 65 -22.40 -31.43 13.40
CA SER A 65 -22.21 -32.85 13.07
C SER A 65 -21.05 -33.48 13.85
N VAL A 66 -19.93 -32.76 13.95
CA VAL A 66 -18.72 -33.19 14.67
C VAL A 66 -18.98 -33.29 16.17
N ALA A 67 -19.61 -32.27 16.76
CA ALA A 67 -19.94 -32.25 18.17
C ALA A 67 -20.93 -33.38 18.52
N ALA A 68 -21.95 -33.60 17.69
CA ALA A 68 -22.90 -34.71 17.87
C ALA A 68 -22.22 -36.09 17.78
N MET A 69 -21.28 -36.28 16.84
CA MET A 69 -20.49 -37.51 16.72
C MET A 69 -19.58 -37.73 17.94
N ALA A 70 -18.80 -36.71 18.32
CA ALA A 70 -17.86 -36.78 19.45
C ALA A 70 -18.59 -36.99 20.79
N ASN A 71 -19.74 -36.32 21.00
CA ASN A 71 -20.59 -36.52 22.16
C ASN A 71 -21.08 -37.98 22.22
N LYS A 72 -21.59 -38.51 21.10
CA LYS A 72 -22.03 -39.90 21.03
C LYS A 72 -20.90 -40.89 21.32
N GLU A 73 -19.72 -40.70 20.74
CA GLU A 73 -18.57 -41.58 20.98
C GLU A 73 -18.09 -41.52 22.44
N ALA A 74 -18.10 -40.34 23.08
CA ALA A 74 -17.79 -40.16 24.49
C ALA A 74 -18.81 -40.87 25.41
N SER A 75 -20.11 -40.69 25.17
CA SER A 75 -21.18 -41.40 25.89
C SER A 75 -21.11 -42.92 25.67
N ASP A 76 -20.90 -43.38 24.44
CA ASP A 76 -20.77 -44.82 24.11
C ASP A 76 -19.49 -45.44 24.71
N PHE A 77 -18.41 -44.67 24.87
CA PHE A 77 -17.22 -45.10 25.60
C PHE A 77 -17.50 -45.23 27.10
N PHE A 78 -18.11 -44.23 27.73
CA PHE A 78 -18.48 -44.26 29.15
C PHE A 78 -19.45 -45.40 29.45
N LEU A 79 -20.54 -45.53 28.68
CA LEU A 79 -21.55 -46.56 28.86
C LEU A 79 -20.99 -47.99 28.74
N ARG A 80 -20.07 -48.23 27.80
CA ARG A 80 -19.38 -49.54 27.69
C ARG A 80 -18.48 -49.79 28.89
N GLY A 81 -17.73 -48.78 29.34
CA GLY A 81 -16.89 -48.87 30.54
C GLY A 81 -17.71 -49.16 31.80
N ALA A 82 -18.73 -48.34 32.07
CA ALA A 82 -19.60 -48.43 33.24
C ALA A 82 -20.33 -49.79 33.33
N LYS A 83 -20.87 -50.29 32.21
CA LYS A 83 -21.50 -51.62 32.14
C LYS A 83 -20.50 -52.77 32.34
N ALA A 84 -19.23 -52.60 31.95
CA ALA A 84 -18.21 -53.63 32.13
C ALA A 84 -17.66 -53.71 33.57
N ILE A 85 -17.81 -52.66 34.38
CA ILE A 85 -17.36 -52.62 35.79
C ILE A 85 -18.49 -52.79 36.81
N LYS A 86 -19.76 -52.73 36.39
CA LYS A 86 -20.92 -53.03 37.25
C LYS A 86 -21.02 -54.53 37.53
N LEU A 87 -21.36 -54.88 38.77
CA LEU A 87 -21.62 -56.26 39.19
C LEU A 87 -23.14 -56.51 39.22
N ASP A 88 -23.60 -57.62 38.65
CA ASP A 88 -25.04 -57.92 38.53
C ASP A 88 -25.73 -58.17 39.89
N GLU A 89 -24.98 -58.61 40.91
CA GLU A 89 -25.48 -58.87 42.27
C GLU A 89 -25.39 -57.63 43.20
N THR A 90 -25.23 -56.41 42.66
CA THR A 90 -25.14 -55.18 43.45
C THR A 90 -26.11 -54.08 43.02
N ASP A 91 -26.53 -53.26 43.99
CA ASP A 91 -27.42 -52.11 43.77
C ASP A 91 -26.69 -50.88 43.17
N TRP A 92 -25.47 -51.04 42.66
CA TRP A 92 -24.63 -49.92 42.21
C TRP A 92 -25.18 -49.26 40.94
N GLY A 93 -25.35 -47.94 40.99
CA GLY A 93 -25.74 -47.11 39.85
C GLY A 93 -24.54 -46.45 39.15
N TYR A 94 -24.68 -46.19 37.86
CA TYR A 94 -23.81 -45.29 37.08
C TYR A 94 -24.60 -44.14 36.45
N GLU A 95 -25.91 -44.08 36.69
CA GLU A 95 -26.86 -43.18 36.05
C GLU A 95 -26.64 -41.71 36.45
N GLU A 96 -26.20 -41.44 37.69
CA GLU A 96 -25.86 -40.08 38.15
C GLU A 96 -24.58 -39.54 37.46
N GLU A 97 -23.52 -40.35 37.40
CA GLU A 97 -22.26 -40.00 36.73
C GLU A 97 -22.44 -39.92 35.20
N GLN A 98 -23.36 -40.72 34.63
CA GLN A 98 -23.77 -40.60 33.23
C GLN A 98 -24.46 -39.24 32.97
N TYR A 99 -25.43 -38.87 33.80
CA TYR A 99 -26.14 -37.59 33.68
C TYR A 99 -25.17 -36.40 33.81
N GLN A 100 -24.21 -36.47 34.73
CA GLN A 100 -23.15 -35.47 34.89
C GLN A 100 -22.26 -35.40 33.65
N LEU A 101 -21.84 -36.54 33.08
CA LEU A 101 -21.07 -36.55 31.83
C LEU A 101 -21.86 -35.94 30.66
N GLU A 102 -23.14 -36.27 30.52
CA GLU A 102 -23.99 -35.71 29.45
C GLU A 102 -24.18 -34.20 29.59
N HIS A 103 -24.29 -33.70 30.83
CA HIS A 103 -24.33 -32.26 31.13
C HIS A 103 -22.99 -31.58 30.78
N ASP A 104 -21.87 -32.10 31.29
CA ASP A 104 -20.55 -31.49 31.12
C ASP A 104 -20.12 -31.47 29.64
N LEU A 105 -20.50 -32.51 28.88
CA LEU A 105 -20.32 -32.55 27.41
C LEU A 105 -21.16 -31.47 26.68
N GLN A 106 -22.38 -31.19 27.14
CA GLN A 106 -23.22 -30.11 26.58
C GLN A 106 -22.65 -28.71 26.91
N GLU A 107 -22.16 -28.51 28.13
CA GLU A 107 -21.52 -27.27 28.55
C GLU A 107 -20.24 -27.01 27.72
N LEU A 108 -19.36 -28.00 27.60
CA LEU A 108 -18.16 -27.93 26.75
C LEU A 108 -18.48 -27.73 25.27
N THR A 109 -19.55 -28.35 24.76
CA THR A 109 -20.03 -28.10 23.38
C THR A 109 -20.42 -26.63 23.20
N THR A 110 -21.11 -26.05 24.18
CA THR A 110 -21.57 -24.65 24.15
C THR A 110 -20.39 -23.67 24.24
N GLU A 111 -19.46 -23.90 25.17
CA GLU A 111 -18.25 -23.09 25.34
C GLU A 111 -17.36 -23.12 24.08
N GLN A 112 -17.19 -24.29 23.45
CA GLN A 112 -16.41 -24.41 22.22
C GLN A 112 -17.12 -23.77 21.02
N ARG A 113 -18.46 -23.80 20.97
CA ARG A 113 -19.25 -23.08 19.95
C ARG A 113 -19.00 -21.58 20.03
N GLU A 114 -19.02 -20.99 21.22
CA GLU A 114 -18.75 -19.56 21.44
C GLU A 114 -17.32 -19.18 21.06
N LYS A 115 -16.32 -20.01 21.38
CA LYS A 115 -14.92 -19.83 20.96
C LYS A 115 -14.74 -19.86 19.44
N GLU A 116 -15.44 -20.74 18.73
CA GLU A 116 -15.37 -20.80 17.27
C GLU A 116 -16.18 -19.67 16.59
N LEU A 117 -17.30 -19.22 17.17
CA LEU A 117 -18.05 -18.06 16.69
C LEU A 117 -17.27 -16.75 16.84
N THR A 118 -16.62 -16.52 17.98
CA THR A 118 -15.74 -15.34 18.19
C THR A 118 -14.52 -15.38 17.28
N LYS A 119 -13.90 -16.55 17.08
CA LYS A 119 -12.84 -16.78 16.09
C LYS A 119 -13.31 -16.51 14.66
N MET A 120 -14.53 -16.91 14.30
CA MET A 120 -15.14 -16.58 13.00
C MET A 120 -15.33 -15.07 12.84
N GLN A 121 -15.86 -14.37 13.85
CA GLN A 121 -16.01 -12.91 13.84
C GLN A 121 -14.66 -12.22 13.58
N MET A 122 -13.59 -12.60 14.31
CA MET A 122 -12.24 -12.06 14.11
C MET A 122 -11.68 -12.32 12.68
N ILE A 123 -12.06 -13.43 12.04
CA ILE A 123 -11.67 -13.73 10.66
C ILE A 123 -12.45 -12.85 9.67
N LEU A 124 -13.77 -12.69 9.89
CA LEU A 124 -14.62 -11.80 9.07
C LEU A 124 -14.17 -10.34 9.21
N GLU A 125 -13.86 -9.86 10.40
CA GLU A 125 -13.31 -8.52 10.65
C GLU A 125 -12.02 -8.26 9.85
N LYS A 126 -11.07 -9.20 9.90
CA LYS A 126 -9.81 -9.11 9.13
C LYS A 126 -10.06 -9.12 7.62
N HIS A 127 -11.07 -9.88 7.16
CA HIS A 127 -11.46 -9.89 5.77
C HIS A 127 -12.10 -8.55 5.36
N LEU A 128 -13.07 -8.04 6.13
CA LEU A 128 -13.68 -6.73 5.93
C LEU A 128 -12.61 -5.64 5.84
N LYS A 129 -11.70 -5.55 6.81
CA LYS A 129 -10.62 -4.56 6.79
C LYS A 129 -9.80 -4.64 5.49
N LYS A 130 -9.34 -5.84 5.12
CA LYS A 130 -8.54 -6.06 3.90
C LYS A 130 -9.26 -5.63 2.62
N GLU A 131 -10.56 -5.92 2.49
CA GLU A 131 -11.33 -5.59 1.29
C GLU A 131 -11.85 -4.13 1.27
N LEU A 132 -11.82 -3.44 2.42
CA LEU A 132 -12.18 -2.02 2.54
C LEU A 132 -10.95 -1.09 2.36
N ASP A 133 -9.78 -1.45 2.88
CA ASP A 133 -8.61 -0.56 3.03
C ASP A 133 -8.20 0.17 1.73
N GLU A 134 -7.85 -0.57 0.67
CA GLU A 134 -7.36 0.01 -0.59
C GLU A 134 -8.48 0.61 -1.48
N PRO A 135 -9.66 -0.01 -1.63
CA PRO A 135 -10.75 0.59 -2.41
C PRO A 135 -11.28 1.91 -1.84
N ILE A 136 -11.38 2.04 -0.51
CA ILE A 136 -11.77 3.32 0.13
C ILE A 136 -10.73 4.40 -0.19
N LYS A 137 -9.45 4.10 0.02
CA LYS A 137 -8.36 5.03 -0.28
C LYS A 137 -8.39 5.51 -1.74
N LEU A 138 -8.53 4.58 -2.70
CA LEU A 138 -8.66 4.89 -4.13
C LEU A 138 -9.90 5.75 -4.44
N ALA A 139 -11.00 5.56 -3.71
CA ALA A 139 -12.19 6.39 -3.84
C ALA A 139 -11.98 7.82 -3.32
N LEU A 140 -11.28 7.96 -2.18
CA LEU A 140 -10.94 9.24 -1.54
C LEU A 140 -9.86 10.04 -2.30
N ASP A 141 -8.95 9.39 -3.04
CA ASP A 141 -7.96 10.09 -3.89
C ASP A 141 -8.60 10.82 -5.10
N LYS A 142 -9.88 10.56 -5.37
CA LYS A 142 -10.65 11.14 -6.48
C LYS A 142 -11.84 11.97 -5.97
N PRO A 143 -11.60 13.09 -5.25
CA PRO A 143 -12.67 13.95 -4.74
C PRO A 143 -13.56 14.49 -5.86
N GLY A 144 -14.85 14.60 -5.56
CA GLY A 144 -15.90 15.08 -6.46
C GLY A 144 -17.28 14.58 -6.01
N PRO A 145 -18.38 15.01 -6.66
CA PRO A 145 -19.76 14.78 -6.19
C PRO A 145 -20.17 13.31 -6.00
N GLY A 146 -19.49 12.37 -6.67
CA GLY A 146 -19.72 10.93 -6.52
C GLY A 146 -18.73 10.21 -5.60
N MET A 147 -17.91 10.92 -4.80
CA MET A 147 -16.89 10.30 -3.94
C MET A 147 -17.50 9.38 -2.89
N TRP A 148 -18.40 9.91 -2.06
CA TRP A 148 -19.05 9.16 -0.99
C TRP A 148 -19.95 8.05 -1.51
N GLY A 149 -20.69 8.28 -2.59
CA GLY A 149 -21.47 7.22 -3.25
C GLY A 149 -20.63 6.00 -3.64
N ARG A 150 -19.37 6.18 -4.09
CA ARG A 150 -18.43 5.07 -4.31
C ARG A 150 -18.02 4.37 -3.01
N VAL A 151 -17.76 5.12 -1.94
CA VAL A 151 -17.43 4.56 -0.61
C VAL A 151 -18.60 3.74 -0.07
N ILE A 152 -19.83 4.24 -0.15
CA ILE A 152 -21.06 3.53 0.25
C ILE A 152 -21.27 2.28 -0.62
N THR A 153 -21.03 2.35 -1.94
CA THR A 153 -21.10 1.17 -2.83
C THR A 153 -20.06 0.10 -2.47
N ILE A 154 -18.84 0.51 -2.13
CA ILE A 154 -17.76 -0.39 -1.67
C ILE A 154 -18.16 -1.06 -0.35
N TYR A 155 -18.67 -0.28 0.61
CA TYR A 155 -19.17 -0.79 1.88
C TYR A 155 -20.26 -1.83 1.68
N HIS A 156 -21.31 -1.52 0.91
CA HIS A 156 -22.41 -2.46 0.64
C HIS A 156 -21.91 -3.76 0.03
N ARG A 157 -21.11 -3.71 -1.05
CA ARG A 157 -20.60 -4.93 -1.70
C ARG A 157 -19.81 -5.81 -0.73
N THR A 158 -18.88 -5.22 0.00
CA THR A 158 -18.01 -5.95 0.94
C THR A 158 -18.80 -6.53 2.12
N ILE A 159 -19.88 -5.86 2.55
CA ILE A 159 -20.78 -6.36 3.60
C ILE A 159 -21.72 -7.45 3.09
N ASP A 160 -22.27 -7.33 1.89
CA ASP A 160 -23.09 -8.38 1.27
C ASP A 160 -22.29 -9.68 1.06
N ASP A 161 -21.04 -9.56 0.60
CA ASP A 161 -20.10 -10.69 0.48
C ASP A 161 -19.81 -11.33 1.86
N ALA A 162 -19.55 -10.52 2.89
CA ALA A 162 -19.31 -10.99 4.24
C ALA A 162 -20.57 -11.59 4.92
N GLU A 163 -21.77 -11.05 4.64
CA GLU A 163 -23.04 -11.62 5.07
C GLU A 163 -23.30 -12.97 4.41
N ALA A 164 -22.98 -13.13 3.13
CA ALA A 164 -23.10 -14.43 2.45
C ALA A 164 -22.19 -15.49 3.09
N LEU A 165 -20.96 -15.11 3.45
CA LEU A 165 -20.04 -15.98 4.20
C LEU A 165 -20.55 -16.29 5.62
N LEU A 166 -21.05 -15.29 6.35
CA LEU A 166 -21.64 -15.46 7.68
C LEU A 166 -22.85 -16.40 7.63
N ARG A 167 -23.79 -16.20 6.70
CA ARG A 167 -24.97 -17.06 6.52
C ARG A 167 -24.60 -18.49 6.11
N LYS A 168 -23.52 -18.67 5.32
CA LYS A 168 -23.01 -20.01 5.00
C LYS A 168 -22.50 -20.72 6.26
N LYS A 169 -21.72 -20.02 7.10
CA LYS A 169 -21.22 -20.57 8.37
C LYS A 169 -22.31 -20.71 9.44
N ALA A 170 -23.34 -19.87 9.44
CA ALA A 170 -24.41 -19.94 10.42
C ALA A 170 -25.16 -21.28 10.40
N ARG A 171 -25.35 -21.84 9.20
CA ARG A 171 -25.90 -23.20 9.01
C ARG A 171 -25.06 -24.29 9.66
N THR A 172 -23.74 -24.13 9.69
CA THR A 172 -22.78 -25.08 10.27
C THR A 172 -22.79 -25.11 11.80
N PHE A 173 -23.21 -24.02 12.44
CA PHE A 173 -23.26 -23.87 13.91
C PHE A 173 -24.68 -23.98 14.49
N GLU A 174 -25.68 -24.31 13.68
CA GLU A 174 -27.10 -24.37 14.06
C GLU A 174 -27.59 -23.10 14.80
N LEU A 175 -27.12 -21.93 14.34
CA LEU A 175 -27.51 -20.63 14.91
C LEU A 175 -29.00 -20.36 14.70
N ASN A 176 -29.67 -19.87 15.76
CA ASN A 176 -31.07 -19.46 15.69
C ASN A 176 -31.25 -18.24 14.76
N GLU A 177 -32.43 -18.07 14.15
CA GLU A 177 -32.70 -16.92 13.27
C GLU A 177 -32.47 -15.56 13.95
N LYS A 178 -32.73 -15.47 15.26
CA LYS A 178 -32.48 -14.29 16.09
C LYS A 178 -30.98 -14.02 16.25
N GLU A 179 -30.22 -15.02 16.69
CA GLU A 179 -28.77 -14.95 16.87
C GLU A 179 -28.07 -14.61 15.54
N GLN A 180 -28.52 -15.20 14.43
CA GLN A 180 -28.03 -14.88 13.10
C GLN A 180 -28.34 -13.41 12.72
N GLY A 181 -29.53 -12.91 13.07
CA GLY A 181 -29.91 -11.50 12.86
C GLY A 181 -29.01 -10.54 13.63
N GLU A 182 -28.78 -10.80 14.92
CA GLU A 182 -27.88 -10.01 15.78
C GLU A 182 -26.44 -10.02 15.25
N LEU A 183 -25.93 -11.18 14.81
CA LEU A 183 -24.62 -11.30 14.17
C LEU A 183 -24.51 -10.47 12.88
N VAL A 184 -25.57 -10.41 12.06
CA VAL A 184 -25.59 -9.58 10.84
C VAL A 184 -25.61 -8.09 11.18
N VAL A 185 -26.40 -7.65 12.17
CA VAL A 185 -26.42 -6.24 12.62
C VAL A 185 -25.05 -5.83 13.16
N ASN A 186 -24.43 -6.68 13.98
CA ASN A 186 -23.09 -6.45 14.51
C ASN A 186 -22.02 -6.41 13.39
N LEU A 187 -22.09 -7.30 12.39
CA LEU A 187 -21.19 -7.29 11.23
C LEU A 187 -21.31 -5.98 10.42
N ARG A 188 -22.53 -5.49 10.19
CA ARG A 188 -22.79 -4.21 9.52
C ARG A 188 -22.18 -3.04 10.26
N ARG A 189 -22.39 -2.98 11.59
CA ARG A 189 -21.82 -1.96 12.48
C ARG A 189 -20.29 -2.02 12.48
N GLN A 190 -19.71 -3.21 12.64
CA GLN A 190 -18.26 -3.41 12.66
C GLN A 190 -17.61 -2.99 11.33
N GLY A 191 -18.19 -3.38 10.19
CA GLY A 191 -17.72 -2.93 8.88
C GLY A 191 -17.81 -1.42 8.68
N TRP A 192 -18.81 -0.76 9.28
CA TRP A 192 -18.96 0.69 9.23
C TRP A 192 -17.93 1.41 10.10
N VAL A 193 -17.63 0.86 11.29
CA VAL A 193 -16.52 1.33 12.13
C VAL A 193 -15.18 1.19 11.39
N LEU A 194 -14.91 0.05 10.75
CA LEU A 194 -13.69 -0.14 9.94
C LEU A 194 -13.62 0.85 8.76
N MET A 195 -14.74 1.09 8.08
CA MET A 195 -14.83 2.07 6.98
C MET A 195 -14.54 3.49 7.49
N THR A 196 -15.18 3.92 8.57
CA THR A 196 -15.00 5.27 9.14
C THR A 196 -13.60 5.46 9.73
N MET A 197 -13.01 4.45 10.38
CA MET A 197 -11.60 4.44 10.77
C MET A 197 -10.68 4.63 9.55
N LYS A 198 -10.91 3.90 8.45
CA LYS A 198 -10.09 4.03 7.24
C LYS A 198 -10.25 5.40 6.59
N VAL A 199 -11.47 5.95 6.58
CA VAL A 199 -11.72 7.33 6.14
C VAL A 199 -10.96 8.33 7.00
N GLN A 200 -10.95 8.18 8.33
CA GLN A 200 -10.20 9.05 9.24
C GLN A 200 -8.69 8.97 9.03
N GLU A 201 -8.11 7.77 8.83
CA GLU A 201 -6.68 7.59 8.48
C GLU A 201 -6.30 8.35 7.20
N GLU A 202 -7.10 8.23 6.14
CA GLU A 202 -6.87 8.92 4.86
C GLU A 202 -7.25 10.42 4.90
N SER A 203 -7.92 10.85 5.97
CA SER A 203 -8.39 12.22 6.24
C SER A 203 -7.56 12.93 7.32
N VAL A 204 -6.33 12.48 7.56
CA VAL A 204 -5.33 13.20 8.38
C VAL A 204 -4.92 14.50 7.68
N ASP A 205 -4.75 15.58 8.44
CA ASP A 205 -4.62 16.94 7.91
C ASP A 205 -3.48 17.09 6.88
N GLY A 206 -2.34 16.40 7.09
CA GLY A 206 -1.22 16.41 6.16
C GLY A 206 -1.53 15.77 4.80
N LEU A 207 -2.32 14.68 4.80
CA LEU A 207 -2.74 13.99 3.57
C LEU A 207 -3.81 14.81 2.83
N ILE A 208 -4.80 15.35 3.54
CA ILE A 208 -5.80 16.24 2.94
C ILE A 208 -5.11 17.47 2.34
N LEU A 209 -4.23 18.14 3.09
CA LEU A 209 -3.52 19.32 2.61
C LEU A 209 -2.67 19.02 1.37
N TYR A 210 -2.03 17.85 1.29
CA TYR A 210 -1.34 17.40 0.08
C TYR A 210 -2.31 17.18 -1.10
N LYS A 211 -3.44 16.49 -0.90
CA LYS A 211 -4.47 16.27 -1.93
C LYS A 211 -5.05 17.59 -2.43
N LEU A 212 -5.32 18.56 -1.56
CA LEU A 212 -5.79 19.90 -1.91
C LEU A 212 -4.75 20.67 -2.74
N LEU A 213 -3.47 20.65 -2.34
CA LEU A 213 -2.41 21.34 -3.09
C LEU A 213 -2.22 20.75 -4.48
N SER A 214 -2.19 19.42 -4.63
CA SER A 214 -2.11 18.78 -5.95
C SER A 214 -3.29 19.22 -6.85
N ARG A 215 -4.51 19.31 -6.31
CA ARG A 215 -5.69 19.77 -7.06
C ARG A 215 -5.61 21.24 -7.46
N PHE A 216 -5.07 22.10 -6.58
CA PHE A 216 -4.81 23.49 -6.90
C PHE A 216 -3.72 23.65 -7.97
N GLU A 217 -2.61 22.92 -7.86
CA GLU A 217 -1.51 22.92 -8.82
C GLU A 217 -1.97 22.48 -10.22
N ASP A 218 -2.76 21.41 -10.30
CA ASP A 218 -3.34 20.93 -11.57
C ASP A 218 -4.30 21.92 -12.23
N LYS A 219 -4.85 22.89 -11.48
CA LYS A 219 -5.78 23.92 -11.97
C LYS A 219 -5.13 25.28 -12.22
N PHE A 220 -4.07 25.62 -11.49
CA PHE A 220 -3.43 26.93 -11.52
C PHE A 220 -2.05 26.91 -12.20
N GLN A 221 -1.24 25.89 -11.93
CA GLN A 221 0.11 25.75 -12.47
C GLN A 221 0.17 24.93 -13.75
N ARG A 222 -0.88 24.18 -14.10
CA ARG A 222 -0.98 23.45 -15.38
C ARG A 222 -1.98 24.10 -16.34
N ASP A 223 -1.79 23.84 -17.62
CA ASP A 223 -2.80 24.08 -18.67
C ASP A 223 -3.77 22.90 -18.83
N GLU A 224 -4.72 23.02 -19.76
CA GLU A 224 -5.73 21.98 -20.05
C GLU A 224 -5.11 20.69 -20.63
N GLN A 225 -3.86 20.75 -21.11
CA GLN A 225 -3.09 19.63 -21.60
C GLN A 225 -2.18 19.00 -20.51
N GLY A 226 -2.19 19.55 -19.28
CA GLY A 226 -1.39 19.09 -18.15
C GLY A 226 0.07 19.56 -18.14
N LEU A 227 0.46 20.43 -19.08
CA LEU A 227 1.80 21.01 -19.18
C LEU A 227 1.94 22.19 -18.21
N PRO A 228 3.16 22.52 -17.73
CA PRO A 228 3.38 23.69 -16.88
C PRO A 228 3.00 25.00 -17.59
N ARG A 229 2.10 25.76 -16.96
CA ARG A 229 1.60 27.04 -17.45
C ARG A 229 2.65 28.14 -17.29
N VAL A 230 3.03 28.76 -18.41
CA VAL A 230 3.93 29.92 -18.44
C VAL A 230 3.11 31.20 -18.56
N TRP A 231 3.26 32.10 -17.59
CA TRP A 231 2.56 33.38 -17.53
C TRP A 231 3.30 34.48 -18.30
N LYS A 232 2.56 35.35 -19.00
CA LYS A 232 3.09 36.50 -19.73
C LYS A 232 2.75 37.83 -19.05
N PRO A 233 3.55 38.88 -19.32
CA PRO A 233 3.17 40.29 -19.45
C PRO A 233 1.73 40.68 -19.07
N GLU A 234 0.84 40.24 -19.95
CA GLU A 234 -0.52 40.71 -20.15
C GLU A 234 -1.59 39.72 -19.64
N ASP A 235 -1.19 38.56 -19.12
CA ASP A 235 -2.11 37.50 -18.70
C ASP A 235 -2.77 37.81 -17.33
N ASP A 236 -4.07 37.54 -17.20
CA ASP A 236 -4.78 37.60 -15.92
C ASP A 236 -4.45 36.36 -15.06
N ILE A 237 -3.65 36.58 -14.01
CA ILE A 237 -3.31 35.59 -12.97
C ILE A 237 -4.40 35.53 -11.90
N ASP A 238 -5.15 36.61 -11.67
CA ASP A 238 -6.02 36.78 -10.51
C ASP A 238 -7.32 35.99 -10.64
N THR A 239 -7.92 35.93 -11.84
CA THR A 239 -9.13 35.13 -12.07
C THR A 239 -8.88 33.62 -12.00
N PRO A 240 -7.87 33.04 -12.68
CA PRO A 240 -7.54 31.61 -12.53
C PRO A 240 -7.16 31.22 -11.10
N PHE A 241 -6.42 32.09 -10.41
CA PHE A 241 -6.05 31.87 -9.01
C PHE A 241 -7.28 31.75 -8.10
N ARG A 242 -8.21 32.73 -8.17
CA ARG A 242 -9.44 32.71 -7.37
C ARG A 242 -10.28 31.47 -7.68
N LYS A 243 -10.48 31.17 -8.97
CA LYS A 243 -11.25 29.98 -9.39
C LYS A 243 -10.63 28.69 -8.85
N ALA A 244 -9.33 28.46 -9.04
CA ALA A 244 -8.65 27.26 -8.56
C ALA A 244 -8.66 27.15 -7.03
N ARG A 245 -8.47 28.27 -6.32
CA ARG A 245 -8.53 28.33 -4.86
C ARG A 245 -9.93 28.01 -4.34
N ASP A 246 -10.96 28.61 -4.91
CA ASP A 246 -12.34 28.49 -4.43
C ASP A 246 -12.90 27.10 -4.75
N GLU A 247 -12.68 26.56 -5.96
CA GLU A 247 -12.97 25.15 -6.32
C GLU A 247 -12.28 24.15 -5.37
N THR A 248 -11.06 24.46 -4.90
CA THR A 248 -10.32 23.57 -3.99
C THR A 248 -10.81 23.68 -2.54
N ILE A 249 -11.28 24.86 -2.10
CA ILE A 249 -11.86 25.05 -0.76
C ILE A 249 -13.17 24.28 -0.62
N GLU A 250 -14.00 24.22 -1.67
CA GLU A 250 -15.23 23.39 -1.69
C GLU A 250 -14.94 21.90 -1.41
N LEU A 251 -13.76 21.39 -1.78
CA LEU A 251 -13.36 20.03 -1.46
C LEU A 251 -13.18 19.79 0.05
N VAL A 252 -12.82 20.81 0.84
CA VAL A 252 -12.71 20.68 2.30
C VAL A 252 -14.09 20.37 2.90
N SER A 253 -15.13 21.05 2.43
CA SER A 253 -16.51 20.79 2.83
C SER A 253 -17.01 19.42 2.35
N LEU A 254 -16.54 18.94 1.19
CA LEU A 254 -16.82 17.57 0.74
C LEU A 254 -16.18 16.50 1.65
N TYR A 255 -14.95 16.71 2.11
CA TYR A 255 -14.30 15.76 3.04
C TYR A 255 -14.84 15.84 4.48
N ALA A 256 -15.56 16.90 4.84
CA ALA A 256 -15.99 17.13 6.22
C ALA A 256 -17.05 16.13 6.72
N TRP A 257 -17.95 15.71 5.84
CA TRP A 257 -19.09 14.85 6.16
C TRP A 257 -19.20 13.71 5.15
N ILE A 258 -19.43 12.50 5.64
CA ILE A 258 -19.78 11.34 4.81
C ILE A 258 -21.21 11.54 4.31
N ASP A 259 -21.41 11.64 3.00
CA ASP A 259 -22.75 11.56 2.42
C ASP A 259 -23.20 10.10 2.39
N ASN A 260 -24.18 9.77 3.23
CA ASN A 260 -24.75 8.43 3.36
C ASN A 260 -25.80 8.11 2.28
N LEU A 261 -25.93 8.93 1.23
CA LEU A 261 -26.77 8.61 0.08
C LEU A 261 -26.25 7.38 -0.67
N ASP A 262 -27.02 6.30 -0.66
CA ASP A 262 -26.75 5.11 -1.48
C ASP A 262 -27.12 5.37 -2.95
N PRO A 263 -26.17 5.28 -3.90
CA PRO A 263 -26.45 5.44 -5.32
C PRO A 263 -27.39 4.38 -5.92
N ALA A 264 -27.51 3.20 -5.31
CA ALA A 264 -28.31 2.09 -5.83
C ALA A 264 -29.81 2.25 -5.51
N THR A 265 -30.14 2.60 -4.26
CA THR A 265 -31.54 2.81 -3.82
C THR A 265 -32.00 4.27 -3.90
N GLY A 266 -31.09 5.24 -3.93
CA GLY A 266 -31.42 6.67 -3.85
C GLY A 266 -31.90 7.11 -2.46
N HIS A 267 -31.76 6.25 -1.45
CA HIS A 267 -32.10 6.54 -0.06
C HIS A 267 -30.84 6.77 0.77
N ARG A 268 -30.98 7.47 1.90
CA ARG A 268 -29.89 7.63 2.86
C ARG A 268 -29.77 6.36 3.71
N PHE A 269 -28.61 5.74 3.67
CA PHE A 269 -28.24 4.60 4.47
C PHE A 269 -28.15 4.97 5.96
N THR A 270 -28.74 4.16 6.82
CA THR A 270 -28.75 4.35 8.28
C THR A 270 -28.50 3.04 9.00
N LEU A 271 -27.71 3.08 10.08
CA LEU A 271 -27.55 1.96 11.00
C LEU A 271 -28.20 2.26 12.35
N GLU A 272 -28.60 1.20 13.05
CA GLU A 272 -29.10 1.32 14.43
C GLU A 272 -27.95 1.67 15.38
N SER A 273 -28.02 2.87 15.96
CA SER A 273 -27.15 3.29 17.07
C SER A 273 -27.35 2.40 18.30
N SER A 274 -26.31 2.26 19.09
CA SER A 274 -26.30 1.58 20.40
C SER A 274 -25.52 2.41 21.40
N ASP A 275 -25.52 2.04 22.69
CA ASP A 275 -24.82 2.77 23.75
C ASP A 275 -23.34 3.04 23.42
N ASP A 276 -22.65 2.09 22.77
CA ASP A 276 -21.24 2.20 22.35
C ASP A 276 -21.03 2.71 20.90
N PHE A 277 -22.10 3.04 20.15
CA PHE A 277 -22.01 3.40 18.73
C PHE A 277 -23.10 4.41 18.31
N ASP A 278 -22.69 5.63 18.00
CA ASP A 278 -23.54 6.66 17.42
C ASP A 278 -23.28 6.79 15.90
N PHE A 279 -24.27 6.42 15.10
CA PHE A 279 -24.19 6.52 13.63
C PHE A 279 -24.06 7.97 13.15
N ASP A 280 -24.79 8.92 13.73
CA ASP A 280 -24.82 10.30 13.25
C ASP A 280 -23.49 11.01 13.53
N GLN A 281 -22.85 10.74 14.67
CA GLN A 281 -21.50 11.21 14.96
C GLN A 281 -20.45 10.62 14.01
N SER A 282 -20.62 9.35 13.61
CA SER A 282 -19.67 8.66 12.71
C SER A 282 -19.64 9.23 11.27
N LEU A 283 -20.65 10.02 10.88
CA LEU A 283 -20.68 10.74 9.61
C LEU A 283 -19.77 11.97 9.59
N ASN A 284 -19.35 12.49 10.75
CA ASN A 284 -18.49 13.65 10.87
C ASN A 284 -17.01 13.24 10.80
N VAL A 285 -16.32 13.61 9.72
CA VAL A 285 -14.91 13.28 9.47
C VAL A 285 -13.98 14.40 9.92
N LEU A 286 -14.38 15.66 9.69
CA LEU A 286 -13.59 16.85 10.04
C LEU A 286 -14.44 17.81 10.87
N SER A 287 -14.04 18.01 12.13
CA SER A 287 -14.62 19.06 12.97
C SER A 287 -14.49 20.44 12.30
N GLU A 288 -15.42 21.34 12.60
CA GLU A 288 -15.43 22.70 12.05
C GLU A 288 -14.09 23.44 12.30
N THR A 289 -13.47 23.21 13.47
CA THR A 289 -12.13 23.71 13.80
C THR A 289 -11.06 23.21 12.84
N ARG A 290 -10.99 21.89 12.58
CA ARG A 290 -10.03 21.29 11.63
C ARG A 290 -10.26 21.80 10.20
N GLN A 291 -11.51 21.99 9.78
CA GLN A 291 -11.82 22.58 8.48
C GLN A 291 -11.27 24.02 8.36
N GLN A 292 -11.48 24.86 9.36
CA GLN A 292 -10.95 26.24 9.38
C GLN A 292 -9.41 26.28 9.37
N GLU A 293 -8.77 25.40 10.13
CA GLU A 293 -7.30 25.25 10.15
C GLU A 293 -6.76 24.78 8.79
N LEU A 294 -7.36 23.74 8.19
CA LEU A 294 -7.00 23.25 6.86
C LEU A 294 -7.12 24.33 5.79
N VAL A 295 -8.24 25.07 5.76
CA VAL A 295 -8.43 26.19 4.83
C VAL A 295 -7.39 27.30 5.04
N THR A 296 -7.01 27.57 6.29
CA THR A 296 -6.00 28.59 6.62
C THR A 296 -4.60 28.15 6.20
N GLN A 297 -4.22 26.90 6.46
CA GLN A 297 -2.94 26.31 6.03
C GLN A 297 -2.85 26.22 4.49
N PHE A 298 -3.94 25.83 3.83
CA PHE A 298 -4.05 25.79 2.37
C PHE A 298 -3.85 27.18 1.76
N LYS A 299 -4.61 28.19 2.20
CA LYS A 299 -4.47 29.58 1.73
C LYS A 299 -3.03 30.07 1.85
N ARG A 300 -2.41 29.92 3.03
CA ARG A 300 -1.02 30.33 3.28
C ARG A 300 0.00 29.68 2.31
N LYS A 301 -0.18 28.42 1.95
CA LYS A 301 0.70 27.73 0.98
C LYS A 301 0.44 28.20 -0.45
N VAL A 302 -0.83 28.34 -0.82
CA VAL A 302 -1.28 28.75 -2.16
C VAL A 302 -0.94 30.21 -2.50
N ASP A 303 -1.00 31.10 -1.51
CA ASP A 303 -0.57 32.50 -1.64
C ASP A 303 0.91 32.63 -2.03
N ALA A 304 1.76 31.69 -1.63
CA ALA A 304 3.17 31.66 -2.03
C ALA A 304 3.34 31.41 -3.55
N SER A 305 2.63 30.41 -4.10
CA SER A 305 2.64 30.12 -5.54
C SER A 305 2.07 31.27 -6.38
N TYR A 306 1.12 32.03 -5.84
CA TYR A 306 0.58 33.23 -6.49
C TYR A 306 1.58 34.39 -6.52
N VAL A 307 2.28 34.63 -5.41
CA VAL A 307 3.37 35.63 -5.35
C VAL A 307 4.52 35.23 -6.29
N GLU A 308 4.84 33.95 -6.39
CA GLU A 308 5.81 33.42 -7.35
C GLU A 308 5.37 33.64 -8.80
N ALA A 309 4.13 33.29 -9.15
CA ALA A 309 3.57 33.56 -10.47
C ALA A 309 3.66 35.05 -10.84
N LYS A 310 3.25 35.96 -9.94
CA LYS A 310 3.37 37.42 -10.18
C LYS A 310 4.82 37.90 -10.29
N ARG A 311 5.77 37.32 -9.54
CA ARG A 311 7.20 37.65 -9.66
C ARG A 311 7.80 37.18 -10.99
N SER A 312 7.39 36.01 -11.49
CA SER A 312 7.91 35.44 -12.74
C SER A 312 7.67 36.38 -13.95
N VAL A 313 6.51 37.01 -13.99
CA VAL A 313 6.09 37.98 -15.02
C VAL A 313 6.86 39.31 -14.94
N VAL A 314 7.21 39.77 -13.74
CA VAL A 314 7.97 41.02 -13.54
C VAL A 314 9.44 40.86 -13.88
N ALA A 315 10.03 39.69 -13.60
CA ALA A 315 11.47 39.43 -13.80
C ALA A 315 11.91 39.50 -15.28
N THR A 316 11.00 39.33 -16.24
CA THR A 316 11.31 39.38 -17.67
C THR A 316 11.56 40.81 -18.20
N GLN A 317 11.20 41.86 -17.45
CA GLN A 317 11.42 43.26 -17.88
C GLN A 317 12.84 43.78 -17.55
N ALA A 318 13.87 43.13 -18.09
CA ALA A 318 15.24 43.63 -18.07
C ALA A 318 15.43 44.84 -19.01
N LYS A 319 14.85 45.99 -18.66
CA LYS A 319 15.06 47.26 -19.37
C LYS A 319 16.49 47.74 -19.10
N VAL A 320 17.34 47.78 -20.13
CA VAL A 320 18.68 48.37 -20.04
C VAL A 320 18.53 49.81 -19.53
N PRO A 321 19.12 50.18 -18.37
CA PRO A 321 18.93 51.52 -17.82
C PRO A 321 19.44 52.59 -18.77
N HIS A 322 18.69 53.69 -18.94
CA HIS A 322 19.06 54.76 -19.88
C HIS A 322 20.45 55.37 -19.59
N TRP A 323 20.90 55.36 -18.32
CA TRP A 323 22.25 55.79 -17.95
C TRP A 323 23.35 54.92 -18.60
N VAL A 324 23.10 53.64 -18.90
CA VAL A 324 24.06 52.78 -19.61
C VAL A 324 24.28 53.31 -21.03
N GLY A 325 23.23 53.75 -21.71
CA GLY A 325 23.34 54.40 -23.02
C GLY A 325 24.12 55.71 -22.96
N VAL A 326 23.88 56.53 -21.93
CA VAL A 326 24.64 57.78 -21.69
C VAL A 326 26.10 57.48 -21.36
N ALA A 327 26.38 56.48 -20.50
CA ALA A 327 27.74 56.08 -20.14
C ALA A 327 28.51 55.52 -21.35
N LEU A 328 27.84 54.73 -22.21
CA LEU A 328 28.41 54.22 -23.46
C LEU A 328 28.72 55.38 -24.43
N LEU A 329 27.85 56.39 -24.53
CA LEU A 329 28.11 57.61 -25.31
C LEU A 329 29.30 58.42 -24.77
N VAL A 330 29.42 58.60 -23.45
CA VAL A 330 30.47 59.43 -22.83
C VAL A 330 31.82 58.71 -22.79
N LEU A 331 31.88 57.45 -22.36
CA LEU A 331 33.12 56.66 -22.33
C LEU A 331 33.55 56.24 -23.75
N GLY A 332 32.58 55.87 -24.60
CA GLY A 332 32.82 55.54 -26.01
C GLY A 332 33.08 56.76 -26.89
N TRP A 333 32.97 57.99 -26.38
CA TRP A 333 33.21 59.22 -27.16
C TRP A 333 34.61 59.25 -27.77
N ASN A 334 35.61 58.78 -27.03
CA ASN A 334 36.99 58.73 -27.52
C ASN A 334 37.16 57.77 -28.71
N GLU A 335 36.55 56.59 -28.63
CA GLU A 335 36.56 55.59 -29.72
C GLU A 335 35.74 56.06 -30.93
N PHE A 336 34.57 56.68 -30.68
CA PHE A 336 33.74 57.26 -31.74
C PHE A 336 34.49 58.37 -32.50
N MET A 337 35.18 59.25 -31.77
CA MET A 337 36.03 60.28 -32.36
C MET A 337 37.25 59.68 -33.06
N ALA A 338 37.86 58.60 -32.54
CA ALA A 338 38.96 57.91 -33.21
C ALA A 338 38.55 57.29 -34.54
N VAL A 339 37.33 56.72 -34.63
CA VAL A 339 36.75 56.19 -35.88
C VAL A 339 36.49 57.31 -36.89
N LEU A 340 35.96 58.46 -36.46
CA LEU A 340 35.70 59.61 -37.35
C LEU A 340 36.97 60.31 -37.82
N THR A 341 37.97 60.44 -36.95
CA THR A 341 39.18 61.25 -37.22
C THR A 341 40.25 60.46 -37.98
N ASN A 342 40.27 59.13 -37.86
CA ASN A 342 41.18 58.29 -38.63
C ASN A 342 40.53 57.88 -39.97
N PRO A 343 41.05 58.34 -41.14
CA PRO A 343 40.45 58.04 -42.44
C PRO A 343 40.39 56.53 -42.77
N LEU A 344 41.28 55.72 -42.17
CA LEU A 344 41.27 54.27 -42.36
C LEU A 344 40.12 53.59 -41.58
N TYR A 345 39.89 53.98 -40.32
CA TYR A 345 38.76 53.45 -39.55
C TYR A 345 37.42 53.98 -40.08
N LEU A 346 37.36 55.23 -40.53
CA LEU A 346 36.18 55.78 -41.20
C LEU A 346 35.85 54.98 -42.46
N SER A 347 36.82 54.77 -43.36
CA SER A 347 36.59 54.03 -44.60
C SER A 347 36.19 52.58 -44.35
N MET A 348 36.82 51.87 -43.40
CA MET A 348 36.42 50.53 -42.99
C MET A 348 34.98 50.50 -42.43
N THR A 349 34.63 51.47 -41.59
CA THR A 349 33.28 51.58 -41.01
C THR A 349 32.22 51.89 -42.06
N VAL A 350 32.53 52.69 -43.09
CA VAL A 350 31.63 52.94 -44.22
C VAL A 350 31.49 51.70 -45.11
N VAL A 351 32.60 51.04 -45.46
CA VAL A 351 32.63 49.85 -46.33
C VAL A 351 31.90 48.66 -45.72
N VAL A 352 31.98 48.47 -44.40
CA VAL A 352 31.25 47.38 -43.69
C VAL A 352 29.85 47.83 -43.25
N GLY A 353 29.74 49.06 -42.74
CA GLY A 353 28.51 49.59 -42.16
C GLY A 353 27.41 49.88 -43.18
N LEU A 354 27.72 50.38 -44.38
CA LEU A 354 26.69 50.62 -45.40
C LEU A 354 26.03 49.31 -45.88
N PRO A 355 26.76 48.22 -46.21
CA PRO A 355 26.14 46.93 -46.48
C PRO A 355 25.30 46.40 -45.31
N VAL A 356 25.80 46.47 -44.07
CA VAL A 356 25.05 45.99 -42.89
C VAL A 356 23.77 46.81 -42.66
N ALA A 357 23.82 48.13 -42.83
CA ALA A 357 22.67 49.02 -42.73
C ALA A 357 21.65 48.75 -43.86
N ALA A 358 22.11 48.52 -45.09
CA ALA A 358 21.24 48.14 -46.20
C ALA A 358 20.56 46.78 -45.97
N LEU A 359 21.29 45.79 -45.45
CA LEU A 359 20.74 44.48 -45.09
C LEU A 359 19.74 44.54 -43.94
N TRP A 360 19.94 45.45 -42.98
CA TRP A 360 19.00 45.73 -41.89
C TRP A 360 17.73 46.41 -42.42
N TYR A 361 17.87 47.47 -43.22
CA TYR A 361 16.73 48.19 -43.81
C TYR A 361 15.88 47.31 -44.74
N LEU A 362 16.51 46.41 -45.49
CA LEU A 362 15.84 45.43 -46.35
C LEU A 362 15.35 44.16 -45.60
N ASN A 363 15.53 44.10 -44.27
CA ASN A 363 15.16 42.97 -43.40
C ASN A 363 15.76 41.61 -43.85
N MET A 364 16.88 41.61 -44.60
CA MET A 364 17.50 40.40 -45.16
C MET A 364 18.61 39.80 -44.29
N LEU A 365 18.90 40.37 -43.12
CA LEU A 365 19.94 39.89 -42.20
C LEU A 365 19.83 38.39 -41.90
N GLY A 366 18.62 37.88 -41.69
CA GLY A 366 18.38 36.44 -41.45
C GLY A 366 18.80 35.56 -42.64
N MET A 367 18.50 35.97 -43.88
CA MET A 367 18.93 35.24 -45.07
C MET A 367 20.45 35.29 -45.24
N VAL A 368 21.08 36.45 -45.07
CA VAL A 368 22.55 36.58 -45.17
C VAL A 368 23.26 35.74 -44.12
N GLN A 369 22.72 35.61 -42.90
CA GLN A 369 23.27 34.71 -41.89
C GLN A 369 23.24 33.23 -42.34
N THR A 370 22.13 32.77 -42.94
CA THR A 370 22.03 31.39 -43.45
C THR A 370 22.90 31.11 -44.67
N ILE A 371 23.15 32.12 -45.51
CA ILE A 371 24.06 32.00 -46.67
C ILE A 371 25.52 32.07 -46.20
N GLY A 372 25.85 32.96 -45.26
CA GLY A 372 27.20 33.15 -44.74
C GLY A 372 27.79 31.88 -44.13
N TRP A 373 27.01 31.15 -43.32
CA TRP A 373 27.44 29.85 -42.78
C TRP A 373 27.71 28.81 -43.88
N LYS A 374 26.85 28.72 -44.90
CA LYS A 374 27.04 27.80 -46.03
C LYS A 374 28.28 28.14 -46.86
N VAL A 375 28.54 29.43 -47.11
CA VAL A 375 29.74 29.89 -47.80
C VAL A 375 30.99 29.62 -46.97
N TYR A 376 30.94 29.82 -45.65
CA TYR A 376 32.05 29.50 -44.73
C TYR A 376 32.41 28.01 -44.78
N ASP A 377 31.43 27.11 -44.65
CA ASP A 377 31.66 25.66 -44.75
C ASP A 377 32.24 25.28 -46.12
N GLN A 378 31.74 25.87 -47.19
CA GLN A 378 32.19 25.58 -48.55
C GLN A 378 33.62 26.09 -48.81
N VAL A 379 34.00 27.25 -48.26
CA VAL A 379 35.39 27.76 -48.28
C VAL A 379 36.31 26.90 -47.41
N MET A 380 35.85 26.40 -46.26
CA MET A 380 36.63 25.47 -45.43
C MET A 380 36.85 24.11 -46.11
N ILE A 381 35.89 23.64 -46.91
CA ILE A 381 36.02 22.42 -47.73
C ILE A 381 37.03 22.64 -48.86
N VAL A 382 36.86 23.69 -49.68
CA VAL A 382 37.79 23.99 -50.79
C VAL A 382 39.20 24.31 -50.28
N GLY A 383 39.31 24.98 -49.12
CA GLY A 383 40.58 25.23 -48.45
C GLY A 383 41.28 23.94 -48.00
N ARG A 384 40.52 22.97 -47.44
CA ARG A 384 41.04 21.63 -47.13
C ARG A 384 41.44 20.85 -48.37
N GLU A 385 40.70 20.95 -49.47
CA GLU A 385 41.04 20.31 -50.74
C GLU A 385 42.33 20.88 -51.35
N LYS A 386 42.46 22.22 -51.40
CA LYS A 386 43.68 22.90 -51.87
C LYS A 386 44.88 22.63 -50.96
N LEU A 387 44.70 22.58 -49.64
CA LEU A 387 45.76 22.14 -48.71
C LEU A 387 46.17 20.68 -48.97
N LYS A 388 45.22 19.80 -49.27
CA LYS A 388 45.49 18.39 -49.59
C LYS A 388 46.24 18.22 -50.93
N GLU A 389 45.94 19.08 -51.90
CA GLU A 389 46.62 19.16 -53.21
C GLU A 389 48.05 19.72 -53.11
N VAL A 390 48.30 20.66 -52.19
CA VAL A 390 49.65 21.19 -51.90
C VAL A 390 50.49 20.26 -51.03
N VAL A 391 49.88 19.46 -50.15
CA VAL A 391 50.57 18.46 -49.32
C VAL A 391 50.89 17.16 -50.09
N HIS A 392 50.21 16.90 -51.21
CA HIS A 392 50.54 15.80 -52.13
C HIS A 392 50.54 16.27 -53.60
N PRO A 393 51.62 16.92 -54.08
CA PRO A 393 51.79 17.20 -55.50
C PRO A 393 51.99 15.88 -56.28
N SER A 394 51.19 15.67 -57.32
CA SER A 394 51.35 14.55 -58.24
C SER A 394 52.60 14.73 -59.11
N GLU A 395 53.58 13.83 -59.01
CA GLU A 395 54.73 13.79 -59.91
C GLU A 395 54.36 13.31 -61.33
N PRO A 396 55.17 13.67 -62.35
CA PRO A 396 54.69 13.79 -63.73
C PRO A 396 54.70 12.49 -64.56
N VAL A 397 53.84 12.47 -65.58
CA VAL A 397 53.88 11.49 -66.67
C VAL A 397 55.20 11.62 -67.45
N ALA A 398 56.03 10.59 -67.40
CA ALA A 398 57.21 10.48 -68.26
C ALA A 398 56.82 9.96 -69.65
N VAL A 399 57.03 10.78 -70.67
CA VAL A 399 56.93 10.36 -72.09
C VAL A 399 58.11 9.45 -72.43
N ARG A 400 57.84 8.25 -72.96
CA ARG A 400 58.85 7.39 -73.60
C ARG A 400 58.46 7.10 -75.04
N LEU A 401 59.43 7.27 -75.95
CA LEU A 401 59.28 7.05 -77.39
C LEU A 401 59.30 5.56 -77.77
N GLN A 402 58.83 5.29 -78.99
CA GLN A 402 58.57 3.99 -79.61
C GLN A 402 59.69 2.93 -79.52
N SER A 403 59.29 1.65 -79.47
CA SER A 403 59.60 0.70 -80.56
C SER A 403 58.69 -0.55 -80.51
N ASN A 404 58.46 -1.18 -81.67
CA ASN A 404 57.49 -2.27 -81.90
C ASN A 404 57.83 -3.58 -81.15
N TYR A 405 56.82 -4.38 -80.75
CA TYR A 405 56.46 -5.62 -81.49
C TYR A 405 55.10 -6.22 -81.06
N ARG A 406 54.36 -6.60 -82.11
CA ARG A 406 53.04 -7.26 -82.33
C ARG A 406 52.51 -8.36 -81.36
N THR A 407 51.17 -8.34 -81.21
CA THR A 407 50.15 -9.45 -81.22
C THR A 407 49.61 -10.15 -79.95
N SER A 408 48.28 -10.37 -79.99
CA SER A 408 47.44 -11.38 -79.28
C SER A 408 47.05 -11.07 -77.81
N ALA A 409 45.77 -10.86 -77.45
CA ALA A 409 44.63 -11.81 -77.33
C ALA A 409 44.72 -12.64 -76.02
N GLU A 410 43.68 -12.93 -75.21
CA GLU A 410 42.23 -12.58 -75.16
C GLU A 410 41.74 -12.94 -73.72
N GLU A 411 40.44 -12.72 -73.39
CA GLU A 411 39.73 -13.33 -72.23
C GLU A 411 40.20 -13.02 -70.77
N ASP A 412 39.45 -13.33 -69.71
CA ASP A 412 38.04 -12.98 -69.41
C ASP A 412 37.79 -13.15 -67.88
N ASN A 413 36.78 -12.46 -67.35
CA ASN A 413 35.99 -12.75 -66.12
C ASN A 413 36.57 -12.96 -64.67
N GLU A 414 35.70 -12.50 -63.75
CA GLU A 414 35.31 -13.02 -62.42
C GLU A 414 36.10 -12.84 -61.09
N ASP A 415 35.35 -12.22 -60.15
CA ASP A 415 35.15 -12.56 -58.72
C ASP A 415 36.26 -12.39 -57.66
N GLY A 416 35.84 -12.33 -56.39
CA GLY A 416 36.67 -12.87 -55.30
C GLY A 416 37.23 -11.92 -54.23
N SER A 417 36.34 -11.30 -53.44
CA SER A 417 36.43 -11.26 -51.95
C SER A 417 37.71 -10.84 -51.17
N HIS A 418 37.46 -10.09 -50.08
CA HIS A 418 38.08 -10.25 -48.75
C HIS A 418 39.55 -9.82 -48.45
N MET A 419 39.63 -8.88 -47.50
CA MET A 419 40.29 -9.01 -46.17
C MET A 419 41.64 -8.34 -45.81
N LEU A 420 41.58 -7.76 -44.59
CA LEU A 420 42.52 -7.84 -43.45
C LEU A 420 43.63 -6.78 -43.25
N ARG A 421 43.69 -6.37 -41.97
CA ARG A 421 44.89 -6.12 -41.13
C ARG A 421 45.67 -4.80 -41.33
N HIS A 422 46.28 -4.20 -40.30
CA HIS A 422 46.20 -4.32 -38.82
C HIS A 422 47.04 -3.18 -38.20
N ARG A 423 46.85 -2.90 -36.89
CA ARG A 423 47.91 -2.41 -35.94
C ARG A 423 48.44 -0.96 -36.18
N ASN A 424 49.01 -0.24 -35.20
CA ASN A 424 49.17 -0.50 -33.76
C ASN A 424 49.46 0.79 -32.95
N SER A 425 49.53 0.62 -31.61
CA SER A 425 50.31 1.40 -30.62
C SER A 425 49.87 2.86 -30.33
N ALA A 426 49.46 3.23 -29.11
CA ALA A 426 50.17 3.25 -27.80
C ALA A 426 51.00 4.55 -27.60
N ARG A 427 51.37 5.01 -26.39
CA ARG A 427 51.48 4.34 -25.08
C ARG A 427 51.51 5.42 -23.95
N SER A 428 50.72 5.23 -22.89
CA SER A 428 51.13 5.27 -21.45
C SER A 428 51.73 6.55 -20.78
N LEU A 429 52.04 6.62 -19.47
CA LEU A 429 52.12 5.60 -18.38
C LEU A 429 51.94 6.29 -16.98
N ASN A 430 51.25 5.63 -16.01
CA ASN A 430 51.65 5.34 -14.59
C ASN A 430 52.19 6.45 -13.62
N GLN A 431 52.28 6.33 -12.26
CA GLN A 431 51.87 5.40 -11.17
C GLN A 431 52.19 6.07 -9.78
N SER A 432 52.02 5.52 -8.55
CA SER A 432 51.35 4.32 -7.98
C SER A 432 51.26 4.39 -6.44
N GLY A 433 50.20 3.82 -5.86
CA GLY A 433 50.26 3.08 -4.57
C GLY A 433 50.26 3.91 -3.27
N SER A 434 50.13 3.31 -2.08
CA SER A 434 49.87 1.91 -1.70
C SER A 434 49.50 1.82 -0.20
N SER A 435 48.60 0.91 0.19
CA SER A 435 48.39 0.39 1.58
C SER A 435 47.99 1.40 2.69
N GLY A 436 47.35 1.06 3.82
CA GLY A 436 46.74 -0.19 4.30
C GLY A 436 46.55 -0.21 5.83
N ASN A 437 45.70 -1.12 6.33
CA ASN A 437 45.65 -1.67 7.72
C ASN A 437 44.61 -1.14 8.77
N ARG A 438 44.15 -2.13 9.57
CA ARG A 438 43.20 -2.22 10.71
C ARG A 438 43.46 -1.19 11.85
N ARG A 439 42.53 -0.89 12.81
CA ARG A 439 41.93 -1.81 13.82
C ARG A 439 40.98 -1.08 14.83
N HIS A 440 39.91 -1.79 15.25
CA HIS A 440 39.33 -1.90 16.64
C HIS A 440 38.43 -0.82 17.31
N SER A 441 37.66 -1.33 18.32
CA SER A 441 36.84 -0.70 19.38
C SER A 441 35.68 0.24 18.99
N SER A 442 34.55 0.33 19.73
CA SER A 442 33.83 -0.58 20.67
C SER A 442 32.51 0.12 21.06
N GLU A 443 31.52 -0.65 21.51
CA GLU A 443 30.48 -0.30 22.50
C GLU A 443 29.93 1.15 22.57
N ASP A 444 28.62 1.30 22.29
CA ASP A 444 27.75 2.10 23.16
C ASP A 444 26.33 1.48 23.15
N ASP A 445 25.66 1.56 24.30
CA ASP A 445 24.65 0.58 24.74
C ASP A 445 23.19 1.06 24.53
N GLN A 446 22.30 0.14 24.14
CA GLN A 446 20.86 0.43 23.96
C GLN A 446 20.04 -0.05 25.16
N GLY A 447 20.04 0.76 26.22
CA GLY A 447 19.17 0.57 27.37
C GLY A 447 17.76 1.12 27.15
N ILE A 448 16.78 0.25 26.89
CA ILE A 448 15.36 0.50 27.20
C ILE A 448 14.81 -0.75 27.91
N GLU A 449 14.65 -0.64 29.23
CA GLU A 449 14.11 -1.72 30.05
C GLU A 449 12.58 -1.86 29.87
N LEU A 450 12.14 -3.10 29.70
CA LEU A 450 10.76 -3.51 29.95
C LEU A 450 10.62 -3.87 31.43
N SER A 451 9.80 -3.14 32.20
CA SER A 451 9.36 -3.63 33.50
C SER A 451 7.98 -3.13 33.94
N ALA A 452 7.26 -4.06 34.57
CA ALA A 452 6.17 -3.88 35.54
C ALA A 452 4.96 -2.99 35.18
N PHE A 453 3.87 -3.66 34.78
CA PHE A 453 2.51 -3.25 35.16
C PHE A 453 1.90 -4.38 36.01
N GLU A 454 2.28 -4.43 37.29
CA GLU A 454 1.59 -5.22 38.30
C GLU A 454 0.82 -4.31 39.27
N GLU A 455 -0.48 -4.64 39.37
CA GLU A 455 -1.25 -4.69 40.61
C GLU A 455 -1.37 -3.42 41.48
N ASN A 456 -2.58 -2.82 41.44
CA ASN A 456 -3.06 -1.97 42.52
C ASN A 456 -4.46 -2.45 42.97
N LYS A 457 -4.45 -3.49 43.81
CA LYS A 457 -5.61 -3.88 44.63
C LYS A 457 -5.56 -3.18 45.97
N ASP A 458 -6.76 -2.91 46.50
CA ASP A 458 -7.06 -2.63 47.90
C ASP A 458 -6.36 -1.43 48.57
N LYS A 459 -7.14 -0.35 48.74
CA LYS A 459 -7.16 0.31 50.05
C LYS A 459 -8.56 0.71 50.52
N LYS A 460 -8.93 0.05 51.61
CA LYS A 460 -10.14 0.20 52.43
C LYS A 460 -10.19 1.53 53.19
N ILE A 461 -11.43 1.96 53.45
CA ILE A 461 -11.93 2.59 54.69
C ILE A 461 -11.28 3.94 55.07
N LEU A 462 -12.09 5.00 54.96
CA LEU A 462 -12.55 5.78 56.12
C LEU A 462 -13.96 6.33 55.84
#